data_AF-A0AAQ0GZX5-F1
#
_entry.id   AF-A0AAQ0GZX5-F1
#
_cell.length_a   1.000
_cell.length_b   1.000
_cell.length_c   1.000
_cell.angle_alpha   90.00
_cell.angle_beta   90.00
_cell.angle_gamma   90.00
#
_symmetry.space_group_name_H-M   'P 1'
#
loop_
_entity.id
_entity.type
_entity.pdbx_description
1 polymer ?
#
loop_
_entity_poly.entity_id
_entity_poly.type
_entity_poly.pdbx_seq_one_letter_code
_entity_poly.pdbx_strand_id
1 'polypeptide(L)'
;MEKVIKEYANGVYETKVSIPNPRALKDPNAKPFLEKAGREKDRVSTMFPRSWTQDRLRVELEHAFKNASKVPSTKSKWKGVTKSGVEVRWYVKENGKIDTINPKAPSYN
;
A
#
# COMPACT_ATOMS: atom_id res chain seq x y z
N MET A 1 9.86 8.29 9.43
CA MET A 1 10.57 7.04 9.77
C MET A 1 9.65 5.87 9.53
N GLU A 2 10.17 4.78 9.01
CA GLU A 2 9.42 3.55 8.74
C GLU A 2 9.85 2.46 9.73
N LYS A 3 8.89 1.74 10.31
CA LYS A 3 9.14 0.59 11.19
C LYS A 3 8.39 -0.62 10.66
N VAL A 4 9.13 -1.51 10.00
CA VAL A 4 8.59 -2.79 9.49
C VAL A 4 8.14 -3.65 10.68
N ILE A 5 6.93 -4.18 10.57
CA ILE A 5 6.29 -5.04 11.58
C ILE A 5 6.38 -6.50 11.13
N LYS A 6 6.09 -6.74 9.84
CA LYS A 6 6.04 -8.09 9.28
C LYS A 6 6.37 -8.03 7.80
N GLU A 7 7.17 -8.98 7.32
CA GLU A 7 7.42 -9.21 5.91
C GLU A 7 6.94 -10.61 5.54
N TYR A 8 6.23 -10.73 4.41
CA TYR A 8 5.64 -11.97 3.94
C TYR A 8 6.54 -12.62 2.88
N ALA A 9 6.37 -13.93 2.64
CA ALA A 9 7.18 -14.68 1.68
C ALA A 9 7.19 -14.10 0.25
N ASN A 10 6.12 -13.41 -0.16
CA ASN A 10 6.04 -12.73 -1.46
C ASN A 10 6.63 -11.30 -1.45
N GLY A 11 7.33 -10.92 -0.39
CA GLY A 11 8.02 -9.64 -0.20
C GLY A 11 7.12 -8.47 0.21
N VAL A 12 5.79 -8.62 0.13
CA VAL A 12 4.86 -7.62 0.71
C VAL A 12 5.19 -7.48 2.19
N TYR A 13 5.04 -6.28 2.75
CA TYR A 13 5.32 -6.06 4.15
C TYR A 13 4.38 -5.05 4.79
N GLU A 14 4.19 -5.19 6.10
CA GLU A 14 3.41 -4.31 6.94
C GLU A 14 4.36 -3.42 7.75
N THR A 15 4.00 -2.14 7.86
CA THR A 15 4.85 -1.15 8.50
C THR A 15 4.06 -0.05 9.19
N LYS A 16 4.65 0.53 10.24
CA LYS A 16 4.23 1.81 10.80
C LYS A 16 5.05 2.92 10.18
N VAL A 17 4.35 3.93 9.68
CA VAL A 17 4.96 5.12 9.07
C VAL A 17 4.79 6.30 10.01
N SER A 18 5.89 6.98 10.34
CA SER A 18 5.86 8.24 11.07
C SER A 18 6.25 9.39 10.15
N ILE A 19 5.47 10.46 10.19
CA ILE A 19 5.61 11.66 9.36
C ILE A 19 6.23 12.77 10.24
N PRO A 20 7.13 13.61 9.70
CA PRO A 20 7.66 14.75 10.44
C PRO A 20 6.54 15.63 11.02
N ASN A 21 6.67 16.03 12.28
CA ASN A 21 5.72 16.91 12.93
C ASN A 21 6.08 18.37 12.65
N PRO A 22 5.30 19.13 11.85
CA PRO A 22 5.61 20.54 11.59
C PRO A 22 5.57 21.41 12.87
N ARG A 23 4.89 20.98 13.94
CA ARG A 23 4.91 21.72 15.22
C ARG A 23 6.28 21.69 15.90
N ALA A 24 7.06 20.62 15.71
CA ALA A 24 8.40 20.51 16.26
C ALA A 24 9.39 21.52 15.66
N LEU A 25 9.03 22.20 14.56
CA LEU A 25 9.79 23.33 14.03
C LEU A 25 9.67 24.60 14.89
N LYS A 26 8.62 24.71 15.71
CA LYS A 26 8.31 25.91 16.50
C LYS A 26 8.37 25.65 18.01
N ASP A 27 8.14 24.41 18.43
CA ASP A 27 8.13 24.01 19.84
C ASP A 27 9.15 22.87 20.06
N PRO A 28 10.26 23.11 20.77
CA PRO A 28 11.27 22.09 21.04
C PRO A 28 10.77 20.95 21.95
N ASN A 29 9.66 21.15 22.66
CA ASN A 29 9.04 20.11 23.49
C ASN A 29 8.04 19.24 22.72
N ALA A 30 7.68 19.62 21.49
CA ALA A 30 6.79 18.83 20.67
C ALA A 30 7.49 17.57 20.14
N LYS A 31 6.75 16.45 20.08
CA LYS A 31 7.28 15.21 19.48
C LYS A 31 7.74 15.47 18.04
N PRO A 32 8.95 15.06 17.63
CA PRO A 32 9.50 15.37 16.31
C PRO A 32 8.79 14.64 15.15
N PHE A 33 8.14 13.50 15.44
CA PHE A 33 7.40 12.71 14.47
C PHE A 33 6.04 12.30 15.02
N LEU A 34 5.05 12.22 14.11
CA LEU A 34 3.73 11.70 14.39
C LEU A 34 3.55 10.37 13.65
N GLU A 35 3.12 9.33 14.36
CA GLU A 35 2.69 8.10 13.68
C GLU A 35 1.47 8.38 12.80
N LYS A 36 1.48 7.85 11.58
CA LYS A 36 0.35 7.90 10.67
C LYS A 36 -0.77 7.04 11.25
N ALA A 37 -1.70 7.68 11.96
CA ALA A 37 -2.94 7.05 12.39
C ALA A 37 -3.97 7.09 11.24
N GLY A 38 -4.70 5.99 11.04
CA GLY A 38 -5.95 6.03 10.26
C GLY A 38 -7.12 6.48 11.15
N ARG A 39 -8.36 6.23 10.72
CA ARG A 39 -9.54 6.40 11.60
C ARG A 39 -9.42 5.58 12.90
N GLU A 40 -8.65 4.49 12.85
CA GLU A 40 -8.24 3.69 14.01
C GLU A 40 -6.73 3.86 14.24
N LYS A 41 -6.34 3.93 15.51
CA LYS A 41 -4.97 4.27 15.95
C LYS A 41 -3.93 3.17 15.66
N ASP A 42 -4.36 1.94 15.40
CA ASP A 42 -3.48 0.77 15.21
C ASP A 42 -3.26 0.39 13.74
N ARG A 43 -3.61 1.26 12.79
CA ARG A 43 -3.49 0.94 11.36
C ARG A 43 -2.04 0.81 10.91
N VAL A 44 -1.67 -0.40 10.52
CA VAL A 44 -0.46 -0.70 9.75
C VAL A 44 -0.68 -0.37 8.27
N SER A 45 0.38 0.06 7.58
CA SER A 45 0.35 0.24 6.13
C SER A 45 0.94 -1.00 5.47
N THR A 46 0.27 -1.51 4.43
CA THR A 46 0.79 -2.60 3.59
C THR A 46 1.52 -2.01 2.40
N MET A 47 2.74 -2.45 2.17
CA MET A 47 3.66 -1.90 1.18
C MET A 47 4.08 -2.97 0.17
N PHE A 48 4.45 -2.52 -1.04
CA PHE A 48 4.96 -3.40 -2.09
C PHE A 48 6.32 -3.97 -1.69
N PRO A 49 6.77 -5.08 -2.28
CA PRO A 49 8.10 -5.60 -2.01
C PRO A 49 9.20 -4.55 -2.18
N ARG A 50 10.09 -4.43 -1.18
CA ARG A 50 11.19 -3.45 -1.19
C ARG A 50 12.18 -3.67 -2.34
N SER A 51 12.25 -4.90 -2.84
CA SER A 51 13.08 -5.28 -3.98
C SER A 51 12.52 -4.80 -5.33
N TRP A 52 11.29 -4.28 -5.38
CA TRP A 52 10.70 -3.81 -6.62
C TRP A 52 11.16 -2.40 -6.94
N THR A 53 11.94 -2.28 -8.01
CA THR A 53 12.20 -1.00 -8.67
C THR A 53 10.94 -0.49 -9.38
N GLN A 54 10.95 0.76 -9.83
CA GLN A 54 9.84 1.33 -10.60
C GLN A 54 9.55 0.54 -11.89
N ASP A 55 10.58 0.07 -12.59
CA ASP A 55 10.41 -0.74 -13.80
C ASP A 55 9.85 -2.12 -13.46
N ARG A 56 10.31 -2.74 -12.37
CA ARG A 56 9.72 -3.99 -11.91
C ARG A 56 8.25 -3.82 -11.55
N LEU A 57 7.90 -2.74 -10.85
CA LEU A 57 6.52 -2.43 -10.50
C LEU A 57 5.64 -2.30 -11.74
N ARG A 58 6.10 -1.62 -12.81
CA ARG A 58 5.36 -1.51 -14.07
C ARG A 58 5.04 -2.89 -14.66
N VAL A 59 6.04 -3.76 -14.79
CA VAL A 59 5.88 -5.11 -15.35
C VAL A 59 4.92 -5.96 -14.50
N GLU A 60 5.05 -5.90 -13.17
CA GLU A 60 4.18 -6.62 -12.24
C GLU A 60 2.72 -6.13 -12.34
N LEU A 61 2.51 -4.82 -12.43
CA LEU A 61 1.19 -4.22 -12.57
C LEU A 61 0.55 -4.51 -13.92
N GLU A 62 1.30 -4.46 -15.03
CA GLU A 62 0.80 -4.87 -16.34
C GLU A 62 0.26 -6.29 -16.34
N HIS A 63 0.97 -7.21 -15.68
CA HIS A 63 0.50 -8.58 -15.52
C HIS A 63 -0.80 -8.66 -14.72
N ALA A 64 -0.88 -7.94 -13.61
CA ALA A 64 -2.09 -7.89 -12.77
C ALA A 64 -3.29 -7.25 -13.49
N PHE A 65 -3.06 -6.27 -14.35
CA PHE A 65 -4.13 -5.64 -15.14
C PHE A 65 -4.69 -6.60 -16.20
N LYS A 66 -3.83 -7.43 -16.82
CA LYS A 66 -4.26 -8.43 -17.80
C LYS A 66 -5.15 -9.52 -17.20
N ASN A 67 -5.00 -9.82 -15.91
CA ASN A 67 -5.81 -10.80 -15.18
C ASN A 67 -6.81 -10.16 -14.19
N ALA A 68 -7.14 -8.89 -14.41
CA ALA A 68 -7.98 -8.14 -13.51
C ALA A 68 -9.41 -8.69 -13.41
N SER A 69 -9.98 -8.60 -12.22
CA SER A 69 -11.40 -8.82 -11.97
C SER A 69 -11.96 -7.69 -11.11
N LYS A 70 -13.23 -7.34 -11.36
CA LYS A 70 -13.92 -6.35 -10.54
C LYS A 70 -14.17 -6.93 -9.15
N VAL A 71 -13.95 -6.14 -8.09
CA VAL A 71 -14.28 -6.59 -6.74
C VAL A 71 -15.81 -6.56 -6.58
N PRO A 72 -16.46 -7.67 -6.17
CA PRO A 72 -17.91 -7.73 -6.02
C PRO A 72 -18.46 -6.61 -5.14
N SER A 73 -19.66 -6.15 -5.47
CA SER A 73 -20.38 -5.09 -4.72
C SER A 73 -19.67 -3.74 -4.66
N THR A 74 -18.69 -3.50 -5.55
CA THR A 74 -18.02 -2.19 -5.66
C THR A 74 -18.12 -1.64 -7.08
N LYS A 75 -18.42 -0.34 -7.22
CA LYS A 75 -18.54 0.29 -8.54
C LYS A 75 -17.18 0.55 -9.20
N SER A 76 -16.16 0.85 -8.40
CA SER A 76 -14.88 1.41 -8.85
C SER A 76 -13.64 0.60 -8.45
N LYS A 77 -13.78 -0.55 -7.77
CA LYS A 77 -12.61 -1.32 -7.30
C LYS A 77 -12.36 -2.55 -8.15
N TRP A 78 -11.09 -2.77 -8.42
CA TRP A 78 -10.57 -3.90 -9.17
C TRP A 78 -9.46 -4.58 -8.38
N LYS A 79 -9.23 -5.85 -8.70
CA LYS A 79 -8.14 -6.65 -8.15
C LYS A 79 -7.48 -7.46 -9.26
N GLY A 80 -6.23 -7.80 -9.05
CA GLY A 80 -5.44 -8.66 -9.94
C GLY A 80 -4.27 -9.25 -9.18
N VAL A 81 -3.56 -10.20 -9.79
CA VAL A 81 -2.41 -10.86 -9.20
C VAL A 81 -1.19 -10.63 -10.09
N THR A 82 -0.13 -10.09 -9.51
CA THR A 82 1.11 -9.84 -10.25
C THR A 82 1.80 -11.15 -10.62
N LYS A 83 2.82 -11.12 -11.49
CA LYS A 83 3.52 -12.33 -11.94
C LYS A 83 4.18 -13.07 -10.78
N SER A 84 4.65 -12.34 -9.78
CA SER A 84 5.26 -12.91 -8.56
C SER A 84 4.26 -13.24 -7.45
N GLY A 85 2.95 -13.23 -7.71
CA GLY A 85 1.95 -13.66 -6.73
C GLY A 85 1.54 -12.61 -5.69
N VAL A 86 1.70 -11.31 -5.97
CA VAL A 86 1.15 -10.26 -5.10
C VAL A 86 -0.28 -9.92 -5.53
N GLU A 87 -1.26 -10.04 -4.64
CA GLU A 87 -2.60 -9.48 -4.90
C GLU A 87 -2.51 -7.95 -4.81
N VAL A 88 -2.95 -7.28 -5.88
CA VAL A 88 -3.05 -5.82 -5.94
C VAL A 88 -4.50 -5.40 -6.10
N ARG A 89 -4.83 -4.24 -5.54
CA ARG A 89 -6.15 -3.62 -5.64
C ARG A 89 -6.00 -2.19 -6.11
N TRP A 90 -6.91 -1.75 -6.96
CA TRP A 90 -6.94 -0.37 -7.41
C TRP A 90 -8.35 0.19 -7.53
N TYR A 91 -8.41 1.51 -7.43
CA TYR A 91 -9.63 2.30 -7.56
C TYR A 91 -9.58 3.07 -8.87
N VAL A 92 -10.69 3.09 -9.59
CA VAL A 92 -10.84 3.79 -10.87
C VAL A 92 -11.82 4.96 -10.67
N LYS A 93 -11.43 6.15 -11.11
CA LYS A 93 -12.28 7.34 -11.13
C LYS A 93 -13.36 7.23 -12.20
N GLU A 94 -14.35 8.10 -12.15
CA GLU A 94 -15.42 8.15 -13.16
C GLU A 94 -14.89 8.38 -14.57
N ASN A 95 -13.77 9.10 -14.72
CA ASN A 95 -13.10 9.33 -16.01
C ASN A 95 -12.23 8.15 -16.49
N GLY A 96 -12.32 6.98 -15.85
CA GLY A 96 -11.58 5.77 -16.23
C GLY A 96 -10.11 5.73 -15.79
N LYS A 97 -9.57 6.80 -15.18
CA LYS A 97 -8.18 6.81 -14.69
C LYS A 97 -8.06 6.10 -13.34
N ILE A 98 -6.93 5.42 -13.13
CA ILE A 98 -6.59 4.86 -11.82
C ILE A 98 -6.33 5.99 -10.84
N ASP A 99 -6.99 5.95 -9.68
CA ASP A 99 -6.79 6.89 -8.58
C ASP A 99 -5.68 6.44 -7.63
N THR A 100 -5.76 5.19 -7.21
CA THR A 100 -4.83 4.60 -6.24
C THR A 100 -4.71 3.11 -6.51
N ILE A 101 -3.50 2.58 -6.31
CA ILE A 101 -3.20 1.16 -6.35
C ILE A 101 -2.38 0.78 -5.12
N ASN A 102 -2.70 -0.36 -4.51
CA ASN A 102 -2.01 -0.85 -3.32
C ASN A 102 -1.92 -2.38 -3.33
N PRO A 103 -0.89 -2.97 -2.71
CA PRO A 103 -0.85 -4.40 -2.48
C PRO A 103 -1.81 -4.77 -1.35
N LYS A 104 -2.13 -6.06 -1.26
CA LYS A 104 -2.83 -6.65 -0.13
C LYS A 104 -1.92 -7.65 0.55
N ALA A 105 -1.91 -7.62 1.88
CA ALA A 105 -1.21 -8.62 2.68
C ALA A 105 -1.76 -10.01 2.39
N PRO A 106 -0.89 -11.02 2.19
CA PRO A 106 -1.33 -12.42 2.11
C PRO A 106 -2.09 -12.84 3.36
N SER A 107 -3.19 -13.54 3.17
CA SER A 107 -3.88 -14.30 4.21
C SER A 107 -3.46 -15.76 4.09
N TYR A 108 -2.55 -16.21 4.94
CA TYR A 108 -2.29 -17.64 5.12
C TYR A 108 -3.30 -18.15 6.14
N ASN A 109 -4.16 -19.07 5.73
CA ASN A 109 -5.04 -19.81 6.63
C ASN A 109 -4.23 -20.85 7.41
#